data_AF-A0A3P8LCE4-F1
#
_entry.id   AF-A0A3P8LCE4-F1
#
_cell.length_a   1.000
_cell.length_b   1.000
_cell.length_c   1.000
_cell.angle_alpha   90.00
_cell.angle_beta   90.00
_cell.angle_gamma   90.00
#
_symmetry.space_group_name_H-M   'P 1'
#
loop_
_entity.id
_entity.type
_entity.pdbx_description
1 polymer ?
#
loop_
_entity_poly.entity_id
_entity_poly.type
_entity_poly.pdbx_seq_one_letter_code
_entity_poly.pdbx_strand_id
1 'polypeptide(L)'
;MSEPERMTTAQIEHELTTYAATTVMVTADALGVGRTHMYAAARKACDNAEGRGFLAAGVPVLRIGGRYSVPTAPLRAALGLGVAA
;
A
#
# COMPACT_ATOMS: atom_id res chain seq x y z
N MET A 1 13.85 19.27 -8.45
CA MET A 1 13.15 17.97 -8.49
C MET A 1 11.88 18.14 -7.68
N SER A 2 10.73 18.26 -8.33
CA SER A 2 9.45 18.39 -7.63
C SER A 2 9.15 17.08 -6.90
N GLU A 3 8.96 17.13 -5.58
CA GLU A 3 8.41 16.00 -4.85
C GLU A 3 7.07 15.62 -5.49
N PRO A 4 6.82 14.34 -5.82
CA PRO A 4 5.53 13.94 -6.36
C PRO A 4 4.47 14.24 -5.31
N GLU A 5 3.52 15.10 -5.67
CA GLU A 5 2.45 15.59 -4.81
C GLU A 5 1.79 14.42 -4.05
N ARG A 6 1.49 14.62 -2.77
CA ARG A 6 0.75 13.60 -2.00
C ARG A 6 -0.63 13.45 -2.62
N MET A 7 -1.07 12.21 -2.83
CA MET A 7 -2.43 11.99 -3.31
C MET A 7 -3.42 12.50 -2.27
N THR A 8 -4.46 13.17 -2.75
CA THR A 8 -5.61 13.55 -1.94
C THR A 8 -6.40 12.31 -1.53
N THR A 9 -7.19 12.41 -0.47
CA THR A 9 -8.04 11.31 0.00
C THR A 9 -8.96 10.77 -1.09
N ALA A 10 -9.58 11.65 -1.89
CA ALA A 10 -10.46 11.26 -3.00
C ALA A 10 -9.71 10.47 -4.09
N GLN A 11 -8.46 10.84 -4.38
CA GLN A 11 -7.64 10.10 -5.34
C GLN A 11 -7.23 8.74 -4.79
N ILE A 12 -6.94 8.64 -3.49
CA ILE A 12 -6.64 7.36 -2.84
C ILE A 12 -7.86 6.44 -2.91
N GLU A 13 -9.05 6.94 -2.57
CA GLU A 13 -10.29 6.16 -2.67
C GLU A 13 -10.57 5.69 -4.10
N HIS A 14 -10.38 6.56 -5.09
CA HIS A 14 -10.53 6.20 -6.49
C HIS A 14 -9.54 5.10 -6.91
N GLU A 15 -8.27 5.21 -6.52
CA GLU A 15 -7.24 4.21 -6.81
C GLU A 15 -7.58 2.85 -6.16
N LEU A 16 -8.00 2.86 -4.89
CA LEU A 16 -8.32 1.65 -4.13
C LEU A 16 -9.61 0.96 -4.57
N THR A 17 -10.50 1.68 -5.26
CA THR A 17 -11.74 1.13 -5.83
C THR A 17 -11.57 0.68 -7.28
N THR A 18 -10.73 1.36 -8.06
CA THR A 18 -10.48 1.06 -9.48
C THR A 18 -9.53 -0.12 -9.68
N TYR A 19 -8.48 -0.24 -8.87
CA TYR A 19 -7.43 -1.25 -9.06
C TYR A 19 -7.47 -2.35 -8.00
N ALA A 20 -7.13 -3.59 -8.40
CA ALA A 20 -7.02 -4.72 -7.48
C ALA A 20 -5.75 -4.69 -6.61
N ALA A 21 -4.72 -3.96 -7.04
CA ALA A 21 -3.49 -3.73 -6.30
C ALA A 21 -2.99 -2.32 -6.57
N THR A 22 -2.39 -1.69 -5.56
CA THR A 22 -1.75 -0.38 -5.67
C THR A 22 -0.29 -0.45 -5.23
N THR A 23 0.44 0.64 -5.36
CA THR A 23 1.84 0.71 -4.93
C THR A 23 1.96 0.94 -3.43
N VAL A 24 3.12 0.56 -2.87
CA VAL A 24 3.42 0.83 -1.48
C VAL A 24 3.44 2.34 -1.12
N MET A 25 3.63 3.22 -2.11
CA MET A 25 3.60 4.68 -1.90
C MET A 25 2.18 5.19 -1.66
N VAL A 26 1.21 4.73 -2.47
CA VAL A 26 -0.21 5.03 -2.25
C VAL A 26 -0.67 4.46 -0.91
N THR A 27 -0.20 3.26 -0.58
CA THR A 27 -0.47 2.64 0.73
C THR A 27 0.08 3.48 1.89
N ALA A 28 1.26 4.08 1.72
CA ALA A 28 1.83 4.98 2.70
C ALA A 28 0.96 6.22 2.91
N ASP A 29 0.53 6.84 1.81
CA ASP A 29 -0.34 8.02 1.86
C ASP A 29 -1.69 7.69 2.50
N ALA A 30 -2.28 6.55 2.15
CA ALA A 30 -3.55 6.08 2.71
C ALA A 30 -3.49 5.81 4.22
N LEU A 31 -2.37 5.26 4.70
CA LEU A 31 -2.15 4.97 6.12
C LEU A 31 -1.56 6.17 6.90
N GLY A 32 -1.29 7.30 6.24
CA GLY A 32 -0.67 8.47 6.86
C GLY A 32 0.78 8.24 7.31
N VAL A 33 1.47 7.24 6.73
CA VAL A 33 2.84 6.87 7.07
C VAL A 33 3.83 7.51 6.08
N GLY A 34 5.02 7.89 6.54
CA GLY A 34 6.06 8.39 5.65
C GLY A 34 6.45 7.37 4.56
N ARG A 35 6.41 7.77 3.29
CA ARG A 35 6.71 6.92 2.12
C ARG A 35 8.04 6.15 2.23
N THR A 36 9.10 6.80 2.71
CA THR A 36 10.42 6.17 2.94
C THR A 36 10.35 5.04 3.96
N HIS A 37 9.65 5.28 5.08
CA HIS A 37 9.46 4.27 6.11
C HIS A 37 8.62 3.11 5.56
N MET A 38 7.53 3.41 4.85
CA MET A 38 6.68 2.38 4.24
C MET A 38 7.45 1.52 3.24
N TYR A 39 8.30 2.13 2.40
CA TYR A 39 9.14 1.39 1.46
C TYR A 39 10.15 0.48 2.18
N ALA A 40 10.81 0.98 3.24
CA ALA A 40 11.72 0.18 4.04
C ALA A 40 11.00 -0.99 4.74
N ALA A 41 9.79 -0.76 5.24
CA ALA A 41 8.95 -1.80 5.85
C ALA A 41 8.55 -2.86 4.82
N ALA A 42 8.09 -2.47 3.63
CA ALA A 42 7.74 -3.38 2.56
C ALA A 42 8.95 -4.22 2.09
N ARG A 43 10.11 -3.57 1.94
CA ARG A 43 11.36 -4.27 1.62
C ARG A 43 11.69 -5.32 2.68
N LYS A 44 11.72 -4.91 3.96
CA LYS A 44 12.01 -5.83 5.07
C LYS A 44 11.00 -6.97 5.15
N ALA A 45 9.71 -6.71 4.90
CA ALA A 45 8.67 -7.72 4.92
C ALA A 45 8.87 -8.76 3.81
N CYS A 46 9.15 -8.32 2.58
CA CYS A 46 9.32 -9.21 1.43
C CYS A 46 10.67 -9.94 1.37
N ASP A 47 11.75 -9.33 1.89
CA ASP A 47 13.08 -9.95 1.88
C ASP A 47 13.14 -11.21 2.77
N ASN A 48 12.27 -11.31 3.78
CA ASN A 48 12.21 -12.44 4.71
C ASN A 48 11.27 -13.59 4.27
N ALA A 49 10.45 -13.39 3.24
CA ALA A 49 9.37 -14.32 2.90
C ALA A 49 9.16 -14.48 1.39
N GLU A 50 10.27 -14.67 0.65
CA GLU A 50 10.28 -15.03 -0.78
C GLU A 50 9.47 -14.06 -1.66
N GLY A 51 9.55 -12.76 -1.37
CA GLY A 51 8.84 -11.73 -2.13
C GLY A 51 7.37 -11.55 -1.71
N ARG A 52 6.92 -12.18 -0.63
CA ARG A 52 5.61 -11.92 0.01
C ARG A 52 5.86 -11.46 1.43
N GLY A 53 5.02 -10.61 1.98
CA GLY A 53 5.18 -10.11 3.34
C GLY A 53 3.92 -9.45 3.86
N PHE A 54 3.96 -9.03 5.12
CA PHE A 54 2.87 -8.28 5.74
C PHE A 54 3.43 -7.01 6.37
N LEU A 55 2.70 -5.91 6.17
CA LEU A 55 2.94 -4.65 6.86
C LEU A 55 2.32 -4.70 8.27
N ALA A 56 2.73 -3.79 9.15
CA ALA A 56 2.29 -3.76 10.55
C ALA A 56 0.76 -3.70 10.74
N ALA A 57 0.02 -3.20 9.75
CA ALA A 57 -1.45 -3.15 9.75
C ALA A 57 -2.12 -4.47 9.29
N GLY A 58 -1.37 -5.59 9.20
CA GLY A 58 -1.89 -6.86 8.66
C GLY A 58 -2.12 -6.83 7.14
N VAL A 59 -1.66 -5.78 6.46
CA VAL A 59 -1.86 -5.60 5.02
C VAL A 59 -0.80 -6.40 4.25
N PRO A 60 -1.20 -7.30 3.34
CA PRO A 60 -0.26 -8.04 2.50
C PRO A 60 0.52 -7.11 1.58
N VAL A 61 1.79 -7.43 1.36
CA VAL A 61 2.64 -6.79 0.36
C VAL A 61 3.35 -7.85 -0.47
N LEU A 62 3.40 -7.61 -1.77
CA LEU A 62 3.97 -8.50 -2.77
C LEU A 62 5.06 -7.75 -3.51
N ARG A 63 6.23 -8.36 -3.62
CA ARG A 63 7.31 -7.89 -4.48
C ARG A 63 7.12 -8.51 -5.85
N ILE A 64 6.70 -7.70 -6.82
CA ILE A 64 6.53 -8.10 -8.21
C ILE A 64 7.68 -7.45 -9.00
N GLY A 65 8.69 -8.24 -9.34
CA GLY A 65 9.94 -7.74 -9.92
C GLY A 65 10.67 -6.78 -8.96
N GLY A 66 10.89 -5.55 -9.42
CA GLY A 66 11.56 -4.49 -8.66
C GLY A 66 10.63 -3.57 -7.85
N ARG A 67 9.32 -3.86 -7.80
CA ARG A 67 8.31 -2.99 -7.16
C ARG A 67 7.54 -3.73 -6.08
N TYR A 68 7.05 -2.97 -5.10
CA TYR A 68 6.19 -3.46 -4.03
C TYR A 68 4.74 -3.06 -4.29
N SER A 69 3.89 -4.08 -4.44
CA SER A 69 2.47 -3.97 -4.71
C SER A 69 1.68 -4.44 -3.49
N VAL A 70 0.60 -3.74 -3.19
CA VAL A 70 -0.28 -4.00 -2.06
C VAL A 70 -1.68 -4.28 -2.59
N PRO A 71 -2.27 -5.45 -2.30
CA PRO A 71 -3.65 -5.73 -2.70
C PRO A 71 -4.61 -4.74 -2.04
N THR A 72 -5.51 -4.14 -2.83
CA THR A 72 -6.38 -3.04 -2.37
C THR A 72 -7.50 -3.52 -1.45
N ALA A 73 -8.03 -4.74 -1.64
CA ALA A 73 -9.07 -5.30 -0.78
C ALA A 73 -8.66 -5.40 0.71
N PRO A 74 -7.54 -6.04 1.09
CA PRO A 74 -7.10 -6.08 2.49
C PRO A 74 -6.65 -4.70 3.00
N LEU A 75 -6.11 -3.83 2.13
CA LEU A 75 -5.79 -2.45 2.52
C LEU A 75 -7.07 -1.66 2.87
N ARG A 76 -8.12 -1.79 2.07
CA ARG A 76 -9.44 -1.18 2.36
C ARG A 76 -10.01 -1.70 3.67
N ALA A 77 -9.94 -3.01 3.92
CA ALA A 77 -10.36 -3.58 5.19
C ALA A 77 -9.57 -3.00 6.39
N ALA A 78 -8.25 -2.86 6.26
CA ALA A 78 -7.40 -2.27 7.29
C ALA A 78 -7.69 -0.78 7.54
N LEU A 79 -8.13 -0.05 6.51
CA LEU A 79 -8.56 1.34 6.61
C LEU A 79 -10.00 1.50 7.14
N GLY A 80 -10.70 0.41 7.44
CA GLY A 80 -12.12 0.46 7.78
C GLY A 80 -13.02 0.85 6.60
N LEU A 81 -12.48 0.85 5.38
CA LEU A 81 -13.19 1.05 4.11
C LEU A 81 -13.83 -0.28 3.66
N GLY A 82 -14.52 -0.92 4.61
CA GLY A 82 -15.23 -2.17 4.39
C GLY A 82 -16.51 -1.93 3.60
N VAL A 83 -16.73 -2.81 2.64
CA VAL A 83 -17.93 -2.93 1.80
C VAL A 83 -19.20 -2.82 2.64
N ALA A 84 -19.98 -1.75 2.39
CA ALA A 84 -21.42 -1.86 2.45
C ALA A 84 -21.87 -2.61 1.18
N ALA A 85 -22.66 -3.66 1.36
CA ALA A 85 -23.26 -4.60 0.41
C ALA A 85 -22.46 -5.89 0.12
#